data_AF-A0A961F8I3-F1
#
_entry.id   AF-A0A961F8I3-F1
#
_cell.length_a   1.000
_cell.length_b   1.000
_cell.length_c   1.000
_cell.angle_alpha   90.00
_cell.angle_beta   90.00
_cell.angle_gamma   90.00
#
_symmetry.space_group_name_H-M   'P 1'
#
loop_
_entity.id
_entity.type
_entity.pdbx_description
1 polymer ?
#
loop_
_entity_poly.entity_id
_entity_poly.type
_entity_poly.pdbx_seq_one_letter_code
_entity_poly.pdbx_strand_id
1 'polypeptide(L)'
;MNLQRLLFATLSVAGLFFADTVRGQEAARTWTNTQGKTVVAGFGGVEDGKVILKMANGQSVPVALDQLSAADQDFVKAQATAVPAPTASGAGQPSPGRIPVDKRVWPETVAVPTKSLDIAVVSESAPDRKYIYRSESFEFTSQAKLAGSVMKEVARTFEATKTLVSQLPWGVECKPPVGLERYQAALYETRADYVAAGGPENSGGVYMSGDKIFKIPFPSLGMEKRGQTYFKNDNYRADT
;
A
#
# COMPACT_ATOMS: atom_id res chain seq x y z
N MET A 1 -28.12 -26.91 -62.24
CA MET A 1 -26.71 -26.86 -62.69
C MET A 1 -25.88 -26.84 -61.41
N ASN A 2 -25.59 -28.02 -60.82
CA ASN A 2 -24.35 -28.81 -61.02
C ASN A 2 -23.10 -27.95 -60.77
N LEU A 3 -22.08 -28.31 -59.99
CA LEU A 3 -21.61 -29.51 -59.28
C LEU A 3 -20.32 -29.00 -58.56
N GLN A 4 -19.92 -29.42 -57.35
CA GLN A 4 -18.76 -30.28 -57.02
C GLN A 4 -18.28 -29.81 -55.62
N ARG A 5 -18.22 -30.54 -54.51
CA ARG A 5 -17.61 -31.83 -54.10
C ARG A 5 -16.07 -31.80 -53.91
N LEU A 6 -15.63 -32.28 -52.72
CA LEU A 6 -14.28 -32.72 -52.27
C LEU A 6 -13.32 -31.59 -51.79
N LEU A 7 -12.46 -31.69 -50.75
CA LEU A 7 -11.96 -32.76 -49.85
C LEU A 7 -11.15 -32.10 -48.68
N PHE A 8 -11.24 -32.65 -47.45
CA PHE A 8 -10.22 -32.80 -46.36
C PHE A 8 -9.32 -31.62 -45.89
N ALA A 9 -9.32 -31.38 -44.57
CA ALA A 9 -8.11 -31.34 -43.73
C ALA A 9 -8.45 -31.37 -42.23
N THR A 10 -7.79 -32.27 -41.51
CA THR A 10 -7.76 -32.47 -40.06
C THR A 10 -6.85 -31.45 -39.35
N LEU A 11 -7.00 -31.36 -38.01
CA LEU A 11 -6.11 -30.71 -37.02
C LEU A 11 -6.15 -29.16 -37.02
N SER A 12 -6.28 -28.44 -35.91
CA SER A 12 -5.73 -28.68 -34.58
C SER A 12 -6.56 -27.99 -33.50
N VAL A 13 -6.64 -28.62 -32.33
CA VAL A 13 -7.01 -27.99 -31.06
C VAL A 13 -5.96 -26.92 -30.75
N ALA A 14 -6.32 -25.65 -30.90
CA ALA A 14 -5.61 -24.55 -30.26
C ALA A 14 -6.51 -24.05 -29.13
N GLY A 15 -6.42 -24.73 -27.99
CA GLY A 15 -6.91 -24.17 -26.73
C GLY A 15 -6.11 -22.91 -26.45
N LEU A 16 -6.71 -21.75 -26.75
CA LEU A 16 -6.28 -20.50 -26.15
C LEU A 16 -6.62 -20.59 -24.67
N PHE A 17 -5.68 -21.09 -23.89
CA PHE A 17 -5.57 -20.74 -22.48
C PHE A 17 -5.28 -19.24 -22.45
N PHE A 18 -6.34 -18.43 -22.38
CA PHE A 18 -6.24 -17.15 -21.70
C PHE A 18 -5.89 -17.50 -20.26
N ALA A 19 -4.60 -17.46 -19.94
CA ALA A 19 -4.15 -17.26 -18.58
C ALA A 19 -4.63 -15.86 -18.21
N ASP A 20 -5.89 -15.77 -17.76
CA ASP A 20 -6.36 -14.63 -17.01
C ASP A 20 -5.48 -14.55 -15.77
N THR A 21 -4.47 -13.70 -15.88
CA THR A 21 -3.78 -13.13 -14.74
C THR A 21 -4.88 -12.49 -13.89
N VAL A 22 -5.35 -13.20 -12.88
CA VAL A 22 -6.21 -12.67 -11.82
C VAL A 22 -5.37 -11.59 -11.13
N ARG A 23 -5.50 -10.37 -11.65
CA ARG A 23 -5.20 -9.16 -10.91
C ARG A 23 -6.11 -9.21 -9.70
N GLY A 24 -5.53 -9.26 -8.50
CA GLY A 24 -6.24 -9.10 -7.25
C GLY A 24 -6.86 -7.71 -7.18
N GLN A 25 -7.99 -7.52 -7.85
CA GLN A 25 -9.00 -6.59 -7.41
C GLN A 25 -9.58 -7.19 -6.13
N GLU A 26 -9.63 -6.39 -5.05
CA GLU A 26 -10.70 -6.54 -4.03
C GLU A 26 -12.04 -6.26 -4.75
N ALA A 27 -12.44 -7.16 -5.65
CA ALA A 27 -13.63 -7.00 -6.47
C ALA A 27 -14.84 -7.14 -5.55
N ALA A 28 -15.71 -6.14 -5.56
CA ALA A 28 -16.99 -6.24 -4.89
C ALA A 28 -17.71 -7.50 -5.39
N ARG A 29 -18.08 -8.39 -4.47
CA ARG A 29 -18.80 -9.64 -4.76
C ARG A 29 -20.20 -9.56 -4.20
N THR A 30 -21.08 -10.39 -4.72
CA THR A 30 -22.44 -10.54 -4.17
C THR A 30 -22.37 -11.44 -2.94
N TRP A 31 -22.79 -10.89 -1.80
CA TRP A 31 -22.97 -11.57 -0.53
C TRP A 31 -24.45 -11.89 -0.34
N THR A 32 -24.75 -13.04 0.24
CA THR A 32 -26.11 -13.51 0.50
C THR A 32 -26.30 -13.78 1.98
N ASN A 33 -27.40 -13.32 2.57
CA ASN A 33 -27.74 -13.61 3.95
C ASN A 33 -28.64 -14.86 4.08
N THR A 34 -28.84 -15.35 5.30
CA THR A 34 -29.70 -16.51 5.60
C THR A 34 -31.18 -16.32 5.25
N GLN A 35 -31.61 -15.08 4.99
CA GLN A 35 -32.95 -14.72 4.52
C GLN A 35 -33.03 -14.60 2.98
N GLY A 36 -31.95 -14.90 2.25
CA GLY A 36 -31.87 -14.83 0.78
C GLY A 36 -31.71 -13.41 0.21
N LYS A 37 -31.49 -12.39 1.04
CA LYS A 37 -31.19 -11.03 0.59
C LYS A 37 -29.74 -10.95 0.14
N THR A 38 -29.50 -10.23 -0.95
CA THR A 38 -28.18 -10.08 -1.55
C THR A 38 -27.67 -8.63 -1.43
N VAL A 39 -26.35 -8.48 -1.34
CA VAL A 39 -25.68 -7.19 -1.33
C VAL A 39 -24.34 -7.28 -2.06
N VAL A 40 -24.01 -6.27 -2.87
CA VAL A 40 -22.71 -6.20 -3.55
C VAL A 40 -21.75 -5.38 -2.70
N ALA A 41 -20.67 -6.01 -2.23
CA ALA A 41 -19.70 -5.38 -1.35
C ALA A 41 -18.31 -6.02 -1.47
N GLY A 42 -17.26 -5.26 -1.20
CA GLY A 42 -15.91 -5.78 -0.99
C GLY A 42 -15.78 -6.47 0.37
N PHE A 43 -14.88 -7.44 0.47
CA PHE A 43 -14.53 -8.06 1.75
C PHE A 43 -13.59 -7.14 2.53
N GLY A 44 -14.00 -6.75 3.73
CA GLY A 44 -13.25 -5.88 4.64
C GLY A 44 -12.50 -6.61 5.75
N GLY A 45 -12.61 -7.94 5.84
CA GLY A 45 -12.02 -8.76 6.90
C GLY A 45 -13.08 -9.35 7.84
N VAL A 46 -12.60 -10.07 8.87
CA VAL A 46 -13.44 -10.61 9.96
C VAL A 46 -12.95 -10.04 11.28
N GLU A 47 -13.83 -9.41 12.05
CA GLU A 47 -13.57 -8.85 13.38
C GLU A 47 -14.66 -9.34 14.34
N ASP A 48 -14.28 -9.90 15.50
CA ASP A 48 -15.21 -10.38 16.53
C ASP A 48 -16.34 -11.31 16.02
N GLY A 49 -16.02 -12.19 15.06
CA GLY A 49 -16.98 -13.12 14.44
C GLY A 49 -17.94 -12.46 13.45
N LYS A 50 -17.71 -11.19 13.10
CA LYS A 50 -18.46 -10.42 12.11
C LYS A 50 -17.62 -10.16 10.88
N VAL A 51 -18.21 -10.32 9.73
CA VAL A 51 -17.64 -10.01 8.42
C VAL A 51 -17.85 -8.53 8.15
N ILE A 52 -16.77 -7.80 7.89
CA ILE A 52 -16.84 -6.39 7.50
C ILE A 52 -17.10 -6.34 5.99
N LEU A 53 -18.24 -5.79 5.57
CA LEU A 53 -18.58 -5.57 4.17
C LEU A 53 -18.33 -4.13 3.78
N LYS A 54 -17.41 -3.90 2.84
CA LYS A 54 -17.12 -2.57 2.27
C LYS A 54 -18.09 -2.28 1.13
N MET A 55 -19.07 -1.43 1.40
CA MET A 55 -20.08 -1.01 0.43
C MET A 55 -19.48 -0.06 -0.62
N ALA A 56 -20.10 0.04 -1.80
CA ALA A 56 -19.64 0.92 -2.88
C ALA A 56 -19.63 2.41 -2.51
N ASN A 57 -20.41 2.81 -1.51
CA ASN A 57 -20.42 4.17 -0.95
C ASN A 57 -19.28 4.44 0.06
N GLY A 58 -18.35 3.48 0.24
CA GLY A 58 -17.25 3.57 1.20
C GLY A 58 -17.60 3.22 2.64
N GLN A 59 -18.87 2.91 2.93
CA GLN A 59 -19.31 2.51 4.27
C GLN A 59 -18.90 1.06 4.56
N SER A 60 -18.40 0.82 5.77
CA SER A 60 -18.15 -0.54 6.27
C SER A 60 -19.33 -0.99 7.14
N VAL A 61 -19.91 -2.14 6.80
CA VAL A 61 -21.06 -2.72 7.53
C VAL A 61 -20.64 -4.05 8.14
N PRO A 62 -20.65 -4.21 9.48
CA PRO A 62 -20.39 -5.48 10.12
C PRO A 62 -21.63 -6.38 10.02
N VAL A 63 -21.46 -7.58 9.45
CA VAL A 63 -22.50 -8.61 9.34
C VAL A 63 -22.05 -9.85 10.10
N ALA A 64 -22.88 -10.38 10.99
CA ALA A 64 -22.52 -11.59 11.73
C ALA A 64 -22.34 -12.78 10.77
N LEU A 65 -21.27 -13.57 10.96
CA LEU A 65 -20.92 -14.65 10.04
C LEU A 65 -22.04 -15.71 9.92
N ASP A 66 -22.75 -15.96 11.01
CA ASP A 66 -23.91 -16.86 11.09
C ASP A 66 -25.14 -16.36 10.31
N GLN A 67 -25.19 -15.07 9.98
CA GLN A 67 -26.24 -14.47 9.17
C GLN A 67 -25.93 -14.53 7.66
N LEU A 68 -24.74 -14.97 7.26
CA LEU A 68 -24.39 -15.19 5.87
C LEU A 68 -24.77 -16.59 5.40
N SER A 69 -24.94 -16.76 4.09
CA SER A 69 -25.19 -18.06 3.47
C SER A 69 -24.01 -19.02 3.71
N ALA A 70 -24.24 -20.33 3.66
CA ALA A 70 -23.16 -21.32 3.83
C ALA A 70 -22.00 -21.10 2.84
N ALA A 71 -22.31 -20.74 1.58
CA ALA A 71 -21.31 -20.44 0.57
C ALA A 71 -20.45 -19.21 0.94
N ASP A 72 -21.05 -18.18 1.53
CA ASP A 72 -20.33 -16.99 1.98
C ASP A 72 -19.56 -17.23 3.26
N GLN A 73 -20.07 -18.07 4.16
CA GLN A 73 -19.32 -18.50 5.34
C GLN A 73 -18.05 -19.25 4.95
N ASP A 74 -18.12 -20.14 3.95
CA ASP A 74 -16.97 -20.91 3.49
C ASP A 74 -15.96 -20.03 2.73
N PHE A 75 -16.44 -19.07 1.93
CA PHE A 75 -15.59 -18.03 1.34
C PHE A 75 -14.83 -17.25 2.41
N VAL A 76 -15.52 -16.82 3.48
CA VAL A 76 -14.90 -16.07 4.58
C VAL A 76 -13.85 -16.91 5.30
N LYS A 77 -14.11 -18.20 5.55
CA LYS A 77 -13.13 -19.13 6.17
C LYS A 77 -11.90 -19.32 5.27
N ALA A 78 -12.09 -19.45 3.96
CA ALA A 78 -11.00 -19.57 2.99
C ALA A 78 -10.17 -18.28 2.91
N GLN A 79 -10.82 -17.11 2.97
CA GLN A 79 -10.13 -15.82 2.95
C GLN A 79 -9.43 -15.52 4.30
N ALA A 80 -9.99 -15.95 5.42
CA ALA A 80 -9.40 -15.84 6.76
C ALA A 80 -8.18 -16.76 6.97
N THR A 81 -8.05 -17.83 6.18
CA THR A 81 -6.85 -18.70 6.16
C THR A 81 -5.79 -18.20 5.18
N ALA A 82 -6.19 -17.46 4.13
CA ALA A 82 -5.28 -16.87 3.14
C ALA A 82 -4.74 -15.47 3.54
N VAL A 83 -5.32 -14.84 4.56
CA VAL A 83 -4.84 -13.59 5.14
C VAL A 83 -4.26 -13.92 6.51
N PRO A 84 -2.93 -13.76 6.75
CA PRO A 84 -2.46 -13.70 8.13
C PRO A 84 -3.21 -12.53 8.77
N ALA A 85 -4.06 -12.85 9.75
CA ALA A 85 -4.79 -11.84 10.49
C ALA A 85 -3.79 -10.77 10.96
N PRO A 86 -4.13 -9.46 10.89
CA PRO A 86 -3.44 -8.50 11.71
C PRO A 86 -3.72 -8.94 13.15
N THR A 87 -2.76 -9.62 13.76
CA THR A 87 -2.79 -9.86 15.19
C THR A 87 -2.77 -8.48 15.82
N ALA A 88 -3.94 -8.04 16.29
CA ALA A 88 -4.00 -7.17 17.44
C ALA A 88 -3.03 -7.79 18.46
N SER A 89 -1.89 -7.12 18.66
CA SER A 89 -0.90 -7.53 19.64
C SER A 89 -1.54 -7.28 21.00
N GLY A 90 -2.36 -8.24 21.42
CA GLY A 90 -2.82 -8.39 22.77
C GLY A 90 -1.60 -8.49 23.67
N ALA A 91 -1.73 -7.90 24.84
CA ALA A 91 -0.80 -8.07 25.93
C ALA A 91 -0.37 -9.54 26.05
N GLY A 92 0.95 -9.76 26.00
CA GLY A 92 1.55 -10.98 26.53
C GLY A 92 1.72 -12.15 25.57
N GLN A 93 2.42 -11.97 24.43
CA GLN A 93 3.51 -12.90 24.07
C GLN A 93 4.67 -12.12 23.44
N PRO A 94 5.91 -12.28 23.93
CA PRO A 94 7.05 -11.55 23.40
C PRO A 94 7.40 -12.08 22.01
N SER A 95 7.41 -11.18 21.01
CA SER A 95 8.03 -11.45 19.72
C SER A 95 9.45 -12.02 19.95
N PRO A 96 9.92 -12.99 19.15
CA PRO A 96 11.32 -13.41 19.21
C PRO A 96 12.21 -12.17 19.03
N GLY A 97 12.95 -11.78 20.08
CA GLY A 97 13.75 -10.55 20.10
C GLY A 97 13.16 -9.35 20.85
N ARG A 98 11.94 -9.43 21.41
CA ARG A 98 11.42 -8.38 22.30
C ARG A 98 12.17 -8.41 23.63
N ILE A 99 12.93 -7.35 23.89
CA ILE A 99 13.68 -7.19 25.14
C ILE A 99 12.69 -6.93 26.30
N PRO A 100 12.84 -7.62 27.46
CA PRO A 100 12.07 -7.32 28.67
C PRO A 100 12.12 -5.85 29.02
N VAL A 101 11.00 -5.28 29.50
CA VAL A 101 10.85 -3.82 29.68
C VAL A 101 11.94 -3.24 30.58
N ASP A 102 12.35 -3.98 31.61
CA ASP A 102 13.40 -3.68 32.58
C ASP A 102 14.82 -3.66 31.98
N LYS A 103 15.02 -4.28 30.82
CA LYS A 103 16.32 -4.35 30.12
C LYS A 103 16.39 -3.46 28.89
N ARG A 104 15.36 -2.66 28.62
CA ARG A 104 15.29 -1.80 27.44
C ARG A 104 16.17 -0.58 27.64
N VAL A 105 17.11 -0.39 26.72
CA VAL A 105 17.92 0.82 26.62
C VAL A 105 17.50 1.56 25.36
N TRP A 106 17.23 2.85 25.48
CA TRP A 106 16.97 3.70 24.33
C TRP A 106 18.29 4.10 23.68
N PRO A 107 18.40 4.07 22.34
CA PRO A 107 19.58 4.56 21.66
C PRO A 107 19.69 6.07 21.89
N GLU A 108 20.84 6.53 22.41
CA GLU A 108 21.13 7.96 22.55
C GLU A 108 21.29 8.64 21.19
N THR A 109 21.80 7.90 20.20
CA THR A 109 22.02 8.39 18.84
C THR A 109 21.81 7.25 17.85
N VAL A 110 21.20 7.59 16.71
CA VAL A 110 21.01 6.66 15.59
C VAL A 110 21.78 7.18 14.40
N ALA A 111 22.79 6.41 13.96
CA ALA A 111 23.54 6.70 12.76
C ALA A 111 22.86 6.05 11.54
N VAL A 112 22.50 6.85 10.55
CA VAL A 112 21.97 6.37 9.28
C VAL A 112 23.14 6.01 8.36
N PRO A 113 23.23 4.77 7.85
CA PRO A 113 24.29 4.39 6.94
C PRO A 113 24.31 5.30 5.71
N THR A 114 25.47 5.85 5.34
CA THR A 114 25.54 6.76 4.17
C THR A 114 25.07 6.10 2.88
N LYS A 115 25.34 4.80 2.74
CA LYS A 115 24.91 3.96 1.62
C LYS A 115 23.38 3.90 1.47
N SER A 116 22.61 3.99 2.56
CA SER A 116 21.14 3.97 2.46
C SER A 116 20.57 5.24 1.84
N LEU A 117 21.39 6.30 1.79
CA LEU A 117 21.05 7.61 1.21
C LEU A 117 21.51 7.77 -0.24
N ASP A 118 21.99 6.69 -0.87
CA ASP A 118 22.28 6.67 -2.30
C ASP A 118 20.95 6.61 -3.07
N ILE A 119 20.61 7.72 -3.71
CA ILE A 119 19.33 7.87 -4.41
C ILE A 119 19.50 7.50 -5.88
N ALA A 120 18.85 6.43 -6.30
CA ALA A 120 18.74 6.05 -7.70
C ALA A 120 17.51 6.71 -8.34
N VAL A 121 17.68 7.36 -9.49
CA VAL A 121 16.57 7.80 -10.35
C VAL A 121 16.20 6.63 -11.27
N VAL A 122 15.01 6.08 -11.11
CA VAL A 122 14.56 4.88 -11.84
C VAL A 122 13.85 5.26 -13.13
N SER A 123 12.98 6.27 -13.07
CA SER A 123 12.30 6.79 -14.25
C SER A 123 11.94 8.26 -14.07
N GLU A 124 11.95 9.01 -15.17
CA GLU A 124 11.41 10.37 -15.22
C GLU A 124 10.52 10.51 -16.46
N SER A 125 9.22 10.76 -16.23
CA SER A 125 8.26 11.08 -17.29
C SER A 125 7.54 12.38 -16.93
N ALA A 126 7.96 13.47 -17.57
CA ALA A 126 7.27 14.75 -17.43
C ALA A 126 5.84 14.74 -18.02
N PRO A 127 5.58 14.11 -19.19
CA PRO A 127 4.22 14.01 -19.73
C PRO A 127 3.26 13.28 -18.80
N ASP A 128 3.73 12.22 -18.13
CA ASP A 128 2.90 11.43 -17.21
C ASP A 128 2.87 11.99 -15.79
N ARG A 129 3.57 13.11 -15.53
CA ARG A 129 3.81 13.65 -14.18
C ARG A 129 4.24 12.54 -13.22
N LYS A 130 5.23 11.73 -13.63
CA LYS A 130 5.67 10.55 -12.88
C LYS A 130 7.18 10.43 -12.83
N TYR A 131 7.73 10.58 -11.63
CA TYR A 131 9.15 10.48 -11.35
C TYR A 131 9.36 9.44 -10.25
N ILE A 132 10.22 8.46 -10.46
CA ILE A 132 10.46 7.36 -9.52
C ILE A 132 11.89 7.42 -9.02
N TYR A 133 12.05 7.46 -7.70
CA TYR A 133 13.32 7.47 -7.00
C TYR A 133 13.40 6.28 -6.04
N ARG A 134 14.61 5.76 -5.81
CA ARG A 134 14.85 4.67 -4.85
C ARG A 134 15.98 4.99 -3.89
N SER A 135 15.77 4.63 -2.64
CA SER A 135 16.79 4.49 -1.59
C SER A 135 16.92 3.01 -1.22
N GLU A 136 17.70 2.65 -0.22
CA GLU A 136 17.93 1.26 0.18
C GLU A 136 16.66 0.52 0.65
N SER A 137 15.69 1.22 1.23
CA SER A 137 14.48 0.60 1.80
C SER A 137 13.18 1.14 1.19
N PHE A 138 13.23 2.28 0.50
CA PHE A 138 12.03 2.99 0.02
C PHE A 138 12.07 3.24 -1.50
N GLU A 139 10.90 3.15 -2.11
CA GLU A 139 10.60 3.70 -3.43
C GLU A 139 9.68 4.92 -3.29
N PHE A 140 10.02 5.99 -3.98
CA PHE A 140 9.31 7.26 -3.96
C PHE A 140 8.76 7.56 -5.36
N THR A 141 7.45 7.76 -5.47
CA THR A 141 6.84 8.35 -6.66
C THR A 141 6.58 9.84 -6.42
N SER A 142 6.93 10.69 -7.36
CA SER A 142 6.68 12.13 -7.32
C SER A 142 5.94 12.59 -8.57
N GLN A 143 5.06 13.57 -8.41
CA GLN A 143 4.34 14.19 -9.54
C GLN A 143 5.14 15.24 -10.31
N ALA A 144 6.23 15.73 -9.72
CA ALA A 144 7.13 16.66 -10.36
C ALA A 144 8.59 16.30 -10.08
N LYS A 145 9.49 16.77 -10.95
CA LYS A 145 10.92 16.55 -10.80
C LYS A 145 11.43 17.24 -9.53
N LEU A 146 12.08 16.48 -8.67
CA LEU A 146 12.72 16.98 -7.46
C LEU A 146 14.21 17.19 -7.68
N ALA A 147 14.78 18.19 -7.02
CA ALA A 147 16.24 18.32 -6.98
C ALA A 147 16.85 17.13 -6.23
N GLY A 148 18.02 16.66 -6.65
CA GLY A 148 18.68 15.52 -6.01
C GLY A 148 18.97 15.73 -4.52
N SER A 149 19.29 16.96 -4.11
CA SER A 149 19.45 17.35 -2.70
C SER A 149 18.18 17.17 -1.89
N VAL A 150 17.02 17.56 -2.45
CA VAL A 150 15.71 17.39 -1.82
C VAL A 150 15.37 15.92 -1.66
N MET A 151 15.55 15.12 -2.72
CA MET A 151 15.26 13.69 -2.64
C MET A 151 16.18 12.99 -1.62
N LYS A 152 17.44 13.41 -1.52
CA LYS A 152 18.37 12.90 -0.49
C LYS A 152 17.91 13.27 0.93
N GLU A 153 17.41 14.48 1.13
CA GLU A 153 16.86 14.92 2.42
C GLU A 153 15.58 14.15 2.79
N VAL A 154 14.65 14.00 1.84
CA VAL A 154 13.42 13.21 2.03
C VAL A 154 13.78 11.76 2.38
N ALA A 155 14.62 11.11 1.59
CA ALA A 155 15.03 9.73 1.84
C ALA A 155 15.75 9.58 3.19
N ARG A 156 16.55 10.56 3.60
CA ARG A 156 17.19 10.56 4.92
C ARG A 156 16.18 10.44 6.05
N THR A 157 15.09 11.20 6.01
CA THR A 157 14.07 11.14 7.06
C THR A 157 13.43 9.74 7.15
N PHE A 158 13.15 9.11 6.01
CA PHE A 158 12.54 7.77 5.97
C PHE A 158 13.52 6.68 6.43
N GLU A 159 14.74 6.68 5.91
CA GLU A 159 15.78 5.71 6.31
C GLU A 159 16.17 5.90 7.78
N ALA A 160 16.25 7.15 8.27
CA ALA A 160 16.48 7.45 9.69
C ALA A 160 15.38 6.87 10.57
N THR A 161 14.12 7.07 10.19
CA THR A 161 12.96 6.56 10.95
C THR A 161 12.98 5.04 10.99
N LYS A 162 13.21 4.36 9.85
CA LYS A 162 13.35 2.90 9.80
C LYS A 162 14.50 2.42 10.68
N THR A 163 15.65 3.08 10.60
CA THR A 163 16.85 2.73 11.37
C THR A 163 16.59 2.87 12.87
N LEU A 164 15.98 3.98 13.28
CA LEU A 164 15.60 4.23 14.67
C LEU A 164 14.64 3.16 15.19
N VAL A 165 13.55 2.89 14.46
CA VAL A 165 12.56 1.87 14.87
C VAL A 165 13.20 0.47 14.94
N SER A 166 14.12 0.14 14.04
CA SER A 166 14.83 -1.14 14.04
C SER A 166 15.79 -1.31 15.22
N GLN A 167 16.34 -0.21 15.73
CA GLN A 167 17.25 -0.23 16.89
C GLN A 167 16.50 -0.14 18.22
N LEU A 168 15.22 0.23 18.21
CA LEU A 168 14.44 0.35 19.42
C LEU A 168 14.11 -1.03 20.00
N PRO A 169 14.11 -1.17 21.34
CA PRO A 169 14.05 -2.45 22.03
C PRO A 169 12.64 -3.08 22.04
N TRP A 170 11.79 -2.68 21.08
CA TRP A 170 10.43 -3.16 20.92
C TRP A 170 10.33 -4.47 20.14
N GLY A 171 11.41 -4.87 19.46
CA GLY A 171 11.45 -6.05 18.61
C GLY A 171 10.62 -5.89 17.33
N VAL A 172 10.56 -4.66 16.80
CA VAL A 172 9.86 -4.37 15.54
C VAL A 172 10.76 -4.74 14.38
N GLU A 173 10.36 -5.75 13.61
CA GLU A 173 11.02 -6.07 12.35
C GLU A 173 10.55 -5.11 11.26
N CYS A 174 11.40 -4.16 10.88
CA CYS A 174 11.11 -3.22 9.80
C CYS A 174 11.29 -3.89 8.43
N LYS A 175 10.25 -4.58 7.97
CA LYS A 175 10.14 -5.14 6.62
C LYS A 175 9.04 -4.44 5.79
N PRO A 176 9.25 -4.24 4.47
CA PRO A 176 8.20 -3.81 3.58
C PRO A 176 6.96 -4.73 3.66
N PRO A 177 5.76 -4.21 3.38
CA PRO A 177 4.57 -5.05 3.33
C PRO A 177 4.71 -6.24 2.38
N VAL A 178 4.07 -7.36 2.70
CA VAL A 178 4.09 -8.57 1.85
C VAL A 178 3.75 -8.23 0.40
N GLY A 179 4.58 -8.72 -0.51
CA GLY A 179 4.47 -8.49 -1.96
C GLY A 179 5.25 -7.27 -2.47
N LEU A 180 5.89 -6.49 -1.59
CA LEU A 180 6.68 -5.32 -1.97
C LEU A 180 8.16 -5.53 -1.63
N GLU A 181 9.05 -5.13 -2.55
CA GLU A 181 10.49 -5.12 -2.31
C GLU A 181 10.91 -3.95 -1.39
N ARG A 182 10.18 -2.83 -1.46
CA ARG A 182 10.46 -1.58 -0.76
C ARG A 182 9.18 -0.97 -0.20
N TYR A 183 9.31 -0.21 0.88
CA TYR A 183 8.25 0.66 1.35
C TYR A 183 7.92 1.71 0.30
N GLN A 184 6.64 2.09 0.20
CA GLN A 184 6.16 2.98 -0.85
C GLN A 184 5.80 4.34 -0.28
N ALA A 185 6.27 5.40 -0.93
CA ALA A 185 5.88 6.77 -0.62
C ALA A 185 5.51 7.52 -1.91
N ALA A 186 4.43 8.31 -1.87
CA ALA A 186 3.96 9.09 -3.00
C ALA A 186 3.88 10.58 -2.62
N LEU A 187 4.55 11.40 -3.40
CA LEU A 187 4.70 12.84 -3.23
C LEU A 187 3.84 13.55 -4.28
N TYR A 188 2.85 14.32 -3.83
CA TYR A 188 1.84 14.95 -4.68
C TYR A 188 2.11 16.44 -4.81
N GLU A 189 2.08 16.98 -6.02
CA GLU A 189 2.49 18.36 -6.29
C GLU A 189 1.55 19.37 -5.63
N THR A 190 0.24 19.08 -5.61
CA THR A 190 -0.78 19.96 -5.03
C THR A 190 -1.58 19.26 -3.93
N ARG A 191 -2.22 20.05 -3.06
CA ARG A 191 -3.18 19.53 -2.08
C ARG A 191 -4.36 18.84 -2.77
N ALA A 192 -4.82 19.37 -3.90
CA ALA A 192 -5.89 18.77 -4.69
C ALA A 192 -5.48 17.40 -5.24
N ASP A 193 -4.27 17.26 -5.78
CA ASP A 193 -3.75 15.97 -6.27
C ASP A 193 -3.67 14.93 -5.14
N TYR A 194 -3.24 15.34 -3.95
CA TYR A 194 -3.19 14.49 -2.77
C TYR A 194 -4.58 14.03 -2.30
N VAL A 195 -5.55 14.94 -2.26
CA VAL A 195 -6.94 14.63 -1.89
C VAL A 195 -7.60 13.72 -2.93
N ALA A 196 -7.36 13.98 -4.22
CA ALA A 196 -7.82 13.12 -5.31
C ALA A 196 -7.24 11.70 -5.23
N ALA A 197 -6.02 11.57 -4.71
CA ALA A 197 -5.41 10.27 -4.41
C ALA A 197 -5.89 9.63 -3.09
N GLY A 198 -6.90 10.21 -2.43
CA GLY A 198 -7.52 9.70 -1.20
C GLY A 198 -7.00 10.33 0.09
N GLY A 199 -6.03 11.25 0.03
CA GLY A 199 -5.48 11.92 1.20
C GLY A 199 -6.50 12.78 1.97
N PRO A 200 -6.52 12.78 3.31
CA PRO A 200 -7.38 13.67 4.10
C PRO A 200 -6.98 15.14 3.94
N GLU A 201 -7.96 16.02 3.72
CA GLU A 201 -7.74 17.44 3.44
C GLU A 201 -6.90 18.17 4.51
N ASN A 202 -7.13 17.84 5.78
CA ASN A 202 -6.47 18.46 6.94
C ASN A 202 -5.29 17.64 7.47
N SER A 203 -4.54 16.98 6.58
CA SER A 203 -3.38 16.19 6.95
C SER A 203 -2.10 16.62 6.25
N GLY A 204 -0.99 16.60 6.99
CA GLY A 204 0.36 16.77 6.48
C GLY A 204 0.85 15.60 5.62
N GLY A 205 0.20 14.44 5.74
CA GLY A 205 0.49 13.20 5.04
C GLY A 205 -0.19 12.02 5.74
N VAL A 206 -0.40 10.92 5.04
CA VAL A 206 -1.15 9.78 5.57
C VAL A 206 -0.58 8.47 5.06
N TYR A 207 -0.52 7.47 5.94
CA TYR A 207 -0.29 6.10 5.51
C TYR A 207 -1.63 5.44 5.20
N MET A 208 -1.80 5.01 3.96
CA MET A 208 -3.01 4.32 3.53
C MET A 208 -2.78 2.82 3.60
N SER A 209 -3.47 2.13 4.50
CA SER A 209 -3.33 0.68 4.67
C SER A 209 -3.81 -0.13 3.46
N GLY A 210 -4.78 0.39 2.70
CA GLY A 210 -5.35 -0.27 1.53
C GLY A 210 -4.36 -0.47 0.39
N ASP A 211 -3.65 0.59 -0.01
CA ASP A 211 -2.62 0.52 -1.06
C ASP A 211 -1.19 0.44 -0.51
N LYS A 212 -1.02 0.55 0.82
CA LYS A 212 0.26 0.48 1.54
C LYS A 212 1.23 1.59 1.16
N ILE A 213 0.70 2.77 0.80
CA ILE A 213 1.47 3.93 0.38
C ILE A 213 1.40 5.03 1.44
N PHE A 214 2.55 5.60 1.77
CA PHE A 214 2.61 6.85 2.52
C PHE A 214 2.47 8.04 1.56
N LYS A 215 1.37 8.77 1.65
CA LYS A 215 1.00 9.86 0.75
C LYS A 215 1.29 11.20 1.39
N ILE A 216 1.99 12.09 0.68
CA ILE A 216 2.41 13.39 1.21
C ILE A 216 2.24 14.47 0.14
N PRO A 217 1.55 15.58 0.42
CA PRO A 217 1.52 16.73 -0.47
C PRO A 217 2.77 17.62 -0.29
N PHE A 218 3.31 18.13 -1.39
CA PHE A 218 4.46 19.04 -1.44
C PHE A 218 4.34 20.26 -0.50
N PRO A 219 3.18 20.93 -0.38
CA PRO A 219 2.99 22.00 0.60
C PRO A 219 3.34 21.61 2.05
N SER A 220 3.14 20.36 2.44
CA SER A 220 3.48 19.86 3.78
C SER A 220 4.98 19.55 3.96
N LEU A 221 5.75 19.58 2.87
CA LEU A 221 7.21 19.44 2.87
C LEU A 221 7.91 20.78 2.64
N GLY A 222 7.14 21.86 2.51
CA GLY A 222 7.69 23.18 2.19
C GLY A 222 8.33 23.26 0.82
N MET A 223 7.86 22.47 -0.15
CA MET A 223 8.46 22.48 -1.48
C MET A 223 8.03 23.71 -2.27
N GLU A 224 8.98 24.34 -2.96
CA GLU A 224 8.75 25.45 -3.88
C GLU A 224 9.36 25.17 -5.25
N LYS A 225 8.71 25.65 -6.29
CA LYS A 225 9.16 25.48 -7.67
C LYS A 225 10.18 26.55 -8.01
N ARG A 226 11.38 26.14 -8.46
CA ARG A 226 12.40 27.04 -9.03
C ARG A 226 12.71 26.56 -10.45
N GLY A 227 12.21 27.28 -11.46
CA GLY A 227 12.26 26.83 -12.86
C GLY A 227 11.38 25.60 -13.09
N GLN A 228 11.97 24.49 -13.53
CA GLN A 228 11.28 23.21 -13.79
C GLN A 228 11.50 22.16 -12.69
N THR A 229 12.07 22.55 -11.54
CA THR A 229 12.45 21.63 -10.48
C THR A 229 11.99 22.16 -9.12
N TYR A 230 11.57 21.24 -8.25
CA TYR A 230 11.17 21.59 -6.89
C TYR A 230 12.35 21.50 -5.91
N PHE A 231 12.43 22.51 -5.06
CA PHE A 231 13.39 22.67 -3.98
C PHE A 231 12.65 22.75 -2.65
N LYS A 232 13.34 22.47 -1.55
CA LYS A 232 12.82 22.81 -0.23
C LYS A 232 12.97 24.32 -0.01
N ASN A 233 11.93 24.95 0.51
CA ASN A 233 12.00 26.32 0.99
C ASN A 233 12.72 26.33 2.34
N ASP A 234 13.85 27.03 2.41
CA ASP A 234 14.69 27.10 3.62
C ASP A 234 13.99 27.81 4.79
N ASN A 235 12.96 28.62 4.51
CA ASN A 235 12.15 29.32 5.50
C ASN A 235 10.90 28.54 5.92
N TYR A 236 10.65 27.36 5.33
CA TYR A 236 9.48 26.58 5.68
C TYR A 236 9.54 26.11 7.13
N ARG A 237 8.43 26.29 7.84
CA ARG A 237 8.22 25.68 9.14
C ARG A 237 6.90 24.91 9.15
N ALA A 238 6.94 23.75 9.80
CA ALA A 238 5.80 22.84 9.93
C ALA A 238 5.03 23.06 11.26
N ASP A 239 5.40 24.08 12.04
CA ASP A 239 4.74 24.46 13.29
C ASP A 239 3.47 25.26 12.98
N THR A 240 2.35 24.54 12.86
CA THR A 240 1.00 25.10 12.97
C THR A 240 0.17 24.18 13.84
#